data_AF-A0ABC8QWJ5-F1
#
_entry.id   AF-A0ABC8QWJ5-F1
#
_cell.length_a   1.000
_cell.length_b   1.000
_cell.length_c   1.000
_cell.angle_alpha   90.00
_cell.angle_beta   90.00
_cell.angle_gamma   90.00
#
_symmetry.space_group_name_H-M   'P 1'
#
loop_
_entity.id
_entity.type
_entity.pdbx_description
1 polymer ?
#
loop_
_entity_poly.entity_id
_entity_poly.type
_entity_poly.pdbx_seq_one_letter_code
_entity_poly.pdbx_strand_id
1 'polypeptide(L)'
;MAEVSAKTFIPESFQGTTTDIAGQIGLIWELIKAPLIVPLLRLAVYICLTMSLMLFFERLYMGVVIILVKLFWKKPDKRYKWEPMRDDLESGNEAFPLVLVQIPMFNEREVYKISIGAACNLSWPSDRLVIQVLDDSTDPVIKDMVEKECLRWASKGINIIYQIRETRGGYKAGALKEGLKRDYVKNCEFVAILDADFRPEPDFLRRAIPFLVHNPEIALVQARWRFGKLQILDHD
;
A
#
# COMPACT_ATOMS: atom_id res chain seq x y z
N MET A 1 21.41 -63.14 59.13
CA MET A 1 21.26 -61.97 58.25
C MET A 1 19.82 -61.50 58.41
N ALA A 2 19.57 -60.62 59.38
CA ALA A 2 19.54 -59.15 59.25
C ALA A 2 18.20 -58.72 58.61
N GLU A 3 17.22 -58.29 59.40
CA GLU A 3 16.86 -56.87 59.68
C GLU A 3 16.50 -56.12 58.39
N VAL A 4 15.36 -55.41 58.27
CA VAL A 4 15.04 -54.18 59.00
C VAL A 4 13.51 -53.93 58.93
N SER A 5 12.86 -53.76 60.07
CA SER A 5 11.53 -53.14 60.21
C SER A 5 11.71 -51.72 60.72
N ALA A 6 11.75 -50.74 59.81
CA ALA A 6 11.78 -49.32 60.18
C ALA A 6 10.35 -48.83 60.45
N LYS A 7 9.89 -48.95 61.70
CA LYS A 7 8.76 -48.15 62.20
C LYS A 7 9.27 -46.72 62.42
N THR A 8 9.12 -45.87 61.42
CA THR A 8 9.36 -44.43 61.55
C THR A 8 8.23 -43.83 62.38
N PHE A 9 8.50 -43.60 63.66
CA PHE A 9 7.67 -42.76 64.52
C PHE A 9 7.73 -41.33 64.00
N ILE A 10 6.67 -40.88 63.33
CA ILE A 10 6.43 -39.45 63.10
C ILE A 10 5.74 -38.92 64.36
N PRO A 11 6.28 -37.91 65.05
CA PRO A 11 5.65 -37.38 66.25
C PRO A 11 4.32 -36.67 65.91
N GLU A 12 3.24 -37.10 66.55
CA GLU A 12 1.87 -36.54 66.40
C GLU A 12 1.78 -35.03 66.75
N SER A 13 2.81 -34.46 67.39
CA SER A 13 2.87 -33.05 67.76
C SER A 13 3.08 -32.08 66.58
N PHE A 14 3.51 -32.55 65.40
CA PHE A 14 3.72 -31.69 64.23
C PHE A 14 2.48 -31.57 63.30
N GLN A 15 1.53 -32.51 63.41
CA GLN A 15 0.29 -32.49 62.61
C GLN A 15 -0.76 -31.51 63.18
N GLY A 16 -0.78 -31.28 64.49
CA GLY A 16 -1.69 -30.32 65.13
C GLY A 16 -1.38 -28.85 64.78
N THR A 17 -0.10 -28.48 64.69
CA THR A 17 0.30 -27.08 64.43
C THR A 17 0.20 -26.71 62.95
N THR A 18 0.45 -27.65 62.05
CA THR A 18 0.39 -27.42 60.59
C THR A 18 -1.03 -27.28 60.08
N THR A 19 -1.98 -28.00 60.66
CA THR A 19 -3.42 -27.87 60.35
C THR A 19 -4.00 -26.55 60.85
N ASP A 20 -3.53 -26.05 62.00
CA ASP A 20 -3.95 -24.77 62.57
C ASP A 20 -3.40 -23.57 61.77
N ILE A 21 -2.12 -23.62 61.34
CA ILE A 21 -1.52 -22.61 60.45
C ILE A 21 -2.18 -22.62 59.06
N ALA A 22 -2.46 -23.80 58.49
CA ALA A 22 -3.15 -23.91 57.22
C ALA A 22 -4.60 -23.37 57.30
N GLY A 23 -5.29 -23.62 58.41
CA GLY A 23 -6.61 -23.04 58.68
C GLY A 23 -6.58 -21.52 58.83
N GLN A 24 -5.60 -20.98 59.57
CA GLN A 24 -5.41 -19.53 59.72
C GLN A 24 -5.07 -18.84 58.39
N ILE A 25 -4.21 -19.44 57.56
CA ILE A 25 -3.90 -18.94 56.22
C ILE A 25 -5.15 -18.99 55.32
N GLY A 26 -5.96 -20.05 55.40
CA GLY A 26 -7.23 -20.14 54.68
C GLY A 26 -8.24 -19.08 55.09
N LEU A 27 -8.33 -18.75 56.38
CA LEU A 27 -9.20 -17.68 56.89
C LEU A 27 -8.72 -16.28 56.48
N ILE A 28 -7.41 -16.01 56.54
CA ILE A 28 -6.80 -14.76 56.04
C ILE A 28 -6.99 -14.64 54.52
N TRP A 29 -6.88 -15.75 53.81
CA TRP A 29 -7.12 -15.82 52.36
C TRP A 29 -8.56 -15.45 52.03
N GLU A 30 -9.56 -15.99 52.72
CA GLU A 30 -10.96 -15.62 52.50
C GLU A 30 -11.27 -14.17 52.94
N LEU A 31 -10.60 -13.67 54.00
CA LEU A 31 -10.69 -12.27 54.45
C LEU A 31 -10.11 -11.26 53.46
N ILE A 32 -9.07 -11.61 52.68
CA ILE A 32 -8.48 -10.75 51.65
C ILE A 32 -9.17 -10.92 50.30
N LYS A 33 -9.50 -12.17 49.95
CA LYS A 33 -10.08 -12.52 48.66
C LYS A 33 -11.47 -11.94 48.47
N ALA A 34 -12.33 -12.02 49.49
CA ALA A 34 -13.72 -11.57 49.40
C ALA A 34 -13.89 -10.04 49.21
N PRO A 35 -13.18 -9.15 49.96
CA PRO A 35 -13.35 -7.71 49.81
C PRO A 35 -12.40 -7.05 48.80
N LEU A 36 -11.29 -7.70 48.39
CA LEU A 36 -10.31 -7.07 47.49
C LEU A 36 -10.20 -7.78 46.14
N ILE A 37 -9.95 -9.10 46.12
CA ILE A 37 -9.69 -9.83 44.87
C ILE A 37 -10.97 -10.02 44.05
N VAL A 38 -12.07 -10.41 44.68
CA VAL A 38 -13.37 -10.63 44.01
C VAL A 38 -13.93 -9.36 43.35
N PRO A 39 -14.00 -8.18 44.01
CA PRO A 39 -14.49 -6.97 43.33
C PRO A 39 -13.53 -6.46 42.26
N LEU A 40 -12.21 -6.58 42.44
CA LEU A 40 -11.23 -6.22 41.42
C LEU A 40 -11.37 -7.12 40.18
N LEU A 41 -11.54 -8.42 40.38
CA LEU A 41 -11.75 -9.38 39.29
C LEU A 41 -13.09 -9.13 38.59
N ARG A 42 -14.17 -8.84 39.33
CA ARG A 42 -15.46 -8.46 38.75
C ARG A 42 -15.34 -7.18 37.91
N LEU A 43 -14.63 -6.17 38.42
CA LEU A 43 -14.37 -4.93 37.67
C LEU A 43 -13.61 -5.23 36.37
N ALA A 44 -12.55 -6.05 36.43
CA ALA A 44 -11.78 -6.46 35.26
C ALA A 44 -12.66 -7.21 34.24
N VAL A 45 -13.51 -8.13 34.69
CA VAL A 45 -14.47 -8.84 33.81
C VAL A 45 -15.45 -7.87 33.16
N TYR A 46 -15.99 -6.91 33.91
CA TYR A 46 -16.87 -5.89 33.33
C TYR A 46 -16.15 -5.01 32.31
N ILE A 47 -14.90 -4.60 32.57
CA ILE A 47 -14.08 -3.86 31.60
C ILE A 47 -13.83 -4.71 30.34
N CYS A 48 -13.48 -5.98 30.48
CA CYS A 48 -13.29 -6.86 29.34
C CYS A 48 -14.59 -7.02 28.53
N LEU A 49 -15.73 -7.15 29.21
CA LEU A 49 -17.03 -7.29 28.56
C LEU A 49 -17.44 -6.00 27.83
N THR A 50 -17.22 -4.82 28.42
CA THR A 50 -17.50 -3.55 27.75
C THR A 50 -16.60 -3.33 26.54
N MET A 51 -15.30 -3.64 26.63
CA MET A 51 -14.40 -3.58 25.49
C MET A 51 -14.79 -4.56 24.37
N SER A 52 -15.18 -5.79 24.73
CA SER A 52 -15.65 -6.78 23.77
C SER A 52 -16.91 -6.33 23.05
N LEU A 53 -17.89 -5.78 23.77
CA LEU A 53 -19.10 -5.23 23.18
C LEU A 53 -18.81 -4.03 22.27
N MET A 54 -17.97 -3.10 22.71
CA MET A 54 -17.58 -1.94 21.90
C MET A 54 -16.96 -2.37 20.55
N LEU A 55 -16.01 -3.31 20.59
CA LEU A 55 -15.40 -3.86 19.37
C LEU A 55 -16.43 -4.60 18.50
N PHE A 56 -17.36 -5.34 19.11
CA PHE A 56 -18.43 -6.00 18.37
C PHE A 56 -19.32 -5.00 17.64
N PHE A 57 -19.73 -3.92 18.30
CA PHE A 57 -20.54 -2.87 17.67
C PHE A 57 -19.76 -2.12 16.57
N GLU A 58 -18.47 -1.88 16.74
CA GLU A 58 -17.61 -1.30 15.69
C GLU A 58 -17.58 -2.21 14.46
N ARG A 59 -17.39 -3.52 14.65
CA ARG A 59 -17.40 -4.50 13.56
C ARG A 59 -18.77 -4.61 12.89
N LEU A 60 -19.85 -4.58 13.67
CA LEU A 60 -21.21 -4.59 13.16
C LEU A 60 -21.50 -3.33 12.34
N TYR A 61 -21.15 -2.16 12.86
CA TYR A 61 -21.29 -0.89 12.15
C TYR A 61 -20.53 -0.90 10.82
N MET A 62 -19.26 -1.31 10.83
CA MET A 62 -18.46 -1.45 9.60
C MET A 62 -19.08 -2.44 8.62
N GLY A 63 -19.61 -3.57 9.11
CA GLY A 63 -20.31 -4.56 8.29
C GLY A 63 -21.57 -3.99 7.62
N VAL A 64 -22.41 -3.31 8.39
CA VAL A 64 -23.63 -2.66 7.89
C VAL A 64 -23.29 -1.58 6.85
N VAL A 65 -22.29 -0.72 7.13
CA VAL A 65 -21.83 0.31 6.19
C VAL A 65 -21.34 -0.32 4.89
N ILE A 66 -20.55 -1.39 4.94
CA ILE A 66 -20.07 -2.09 3.73
C ILE A 66 -21.25 -2.67 2.93
N ILE A 67 -22.26 -3.25 3.59
CA ILE A 67 -23.45 -3.80 2.93
C ILE A 67 -24.26 -2.69 2.26
N LEU A 68 -24.52 -1.59 2.97
CA LEU A 68 -25.25 -0.44 2.42
C LEU A 68 -24.50 0.18 1.24
N VAL A 69 -23.18 0.37 1.37
CA VAL A 69 -22.32 0.80 0.27
C VAL A 69 -22.45 -0.16 -0.90
N LYS A 70 -22.32 -1.48 -0.70
CA LYS A 70 -22.45 -2.43 -1.82
C LYS A 70 -23.84 -2.43 -2.48
N LEU A 71 -24.90 -2.20 -1.70
CA LEU A 71 -26.27 -2.22 -2.21
C LEU A 71 -26.61 -0.93 -2.99
N PHE A 72 -26.17 0.22 -2.50
CA PHE A 72 -26.55 1.53 -3.05
C PHE A 72 -25.49 2.13 -3.99
N TRP A 73 -24.24 1.66 -3.96
CA TRP A 73 -23.18 2.22 -4.78
C TRP A 73 -23.24 1.66 -6.20
N LYS A 74 -23.62 2.53 -7.14
CA LYS A 74 -23.53 2.23 -8.58
C LYS A 74 -22.07 2.01 -8.95
N LYS A 75 -21.78 0.87 -9.59
CA LYS A 75 -20.44 0.61 -10.14
C LYS A 75 -19.97 1.80 -10.99
N PRO A 76 -18.65 2.11 -11.01
CA PRO A 76 -18.11 3.23 -11.78
C PRO A 76 -18.61 3.26 -13.22
N ASP A 77 -18.69 2.09 -13.86
CA ASP A 77 -19.17 1.91 -15.24
C ASP A 77 -20.62 2.34 -15.48
N LYS A 78 -21.44 2.38 -14.41
CA LYS A 78 -22.83 2.86 -14.47
C LYS A 78 -22.97 4.32 -14.05
N ARG A 79 -21.94 4.88 -13.41
CA ARG A 79 -21.94 6.25 -12.88
C ARG A 79 -21.24 7.22 -13.84
N TYR A 80 -20.19 6.77 -14.49
CA TYR A 80 -19.35 7.57 -15.36
C TYR A 80 -19.41 7.05 -16.78
N LYS A 81 -19.39 7.97 -17.74
CA LYS A 81 -19.36 7.64 -19.15
C LYS A 81 -17.98 7.11 -19.50
N TRP A 82 -17.93 5.90 -20.03
CA TRP A 82 -16.73 5.33 -20.60
C TRP A 82 -17.03 4.91 -22.02
N GLU A 83 -16.38 5.59 -22.96
CA GLU A 83 -16.42 5.24 -24.38
C GLU A 83 -14.96 5.23 -24.86
N PRO A 84 -14.55 4.25 -25.68
CA PRO A 84 -13.20 4.25 -26.22
C PRO A 84 -13.00 5.51 -27.08
N MET A 85 -11.84 6.15 -26.96
CA MET A 85 -11.48 7.24 -27.86
C MET A 85 -11.41 6.69 -29.28
N ARG A 86 -12.09 7.38 -30.20
CA ARG A 86 -12.18 6.96 -31.60
C ARG A 86 -10.95 7.43 -32.35
N ASP A 87 -10.40 6.54 -33.16
CA ASP A 87 -9.42 6.92 -34.18
C ASP A 87 -10.20 7.61 -35.31
N ASP A 88 -10.50 8.90 -35.12
CA ASP A 88 -11.20 9.69 -36.13
C ASP A 88 -10.27 9.88 -37.33
N LEU A 89 -10.60 9.28 -38.47
CA LEU A 89 -9.76 9.30 -39.68
C LEU A 89 -9.42 10.72 -40.18
N GLU A 90 -10.27 11.70 -39.88
CA GLU A 90 -10.06 13.11 -40.26
C GLU A 90 -9.12 13.85 -39.30
N SER A 91 -9.16 13.54 -38.00
CA SER A 91 -8.33 14.19 -36.98
C SER A 91 -7.05 13.40 -36.66
N GLY A 92 -6.96 12.13 -37.06
CA GLY A 92 -5.81 11.28 -36.79
C GLY A 92 -5.44 11.24 -35.31
N ASN A 93 -4.16 11.49 -35.01
CA ASN A 93 -3.66 11.53 -33.64
C ASN A 93 -4.13 12.77 -32.87
N GLU A 94 -4.70 13.80 -33.52
CA GLU A 94 -5.16 15.01 -32.83
C GLU A 94 -6.38 14.80 -31.96
N ALA A 95 -7.13 13.72 -32.20
CA ALA A 95 -8.22 13.30 -31.33
C ALA A 95 -7.74 12.82 -29.94
N PHE A 96 -6.44 12.51 -29.81
CA PHE A 96 -5.85 12.05 -28.56
C PHE A 96 -5.26 13.23 -27.78
N PRO A 97 -5.60 13.37 -26.48
CA PRO A 97 -5.02 14.42 -25.67
C PRO A 97 -3.53 14.17 -25.43
N LEU A 98 -2.77 15.24 -25.25
CA LEU A 98 -1.33 15.12 -24.93
C LEU A 98 -1.18 14.66 -23.47
N VAL A 99 -0.54 13.50 -23.26
CA VAL A 99 -0.38 12.88 -21.93
C VAL A 99 1.08 12.89 -21.50
N LEU A 100 1.33 13.42 -20.30
CA LEU A 100 2.60 13.26 -19.60
C LEU A 100 2.58 12.00 -18.74
N VAL A 101 3.60 11.15 -18.86
CA VAL A 101 3.85 10.02 -17.95
C VAL A 101 5.07 10.35 -17.10
N GLN A 102 4.87 10.58 -15.80
CA GLN A 102 5.95 10.83 -14.84
C GLN A 102 6.35 9.54 -14.13
N ILE A 103 7.66 9.27 -14.11
CA ILE A 103 8.26 8.12 -13.42
C ILE A 103 9.31 8.65 -12.43
N PRO A 104 8.96 8.88 -11.15
CA PRO A 104 9.92 9.24 -10.13
C PRO A 104 10.76 8.02 -9.71
N MET A 105 12.08 8.15 -9.75
CA MET A 105 13.04 7.10 -9.42
C MET A 105 13.98 7.54 -8.30
N PHE A 106 14.34 6.59 -7.42
CA PHE A 106 15.32 6.81 -6.35
C PHE A 106 16.06 5.52 -6.01
N ASN A 107 17.28 5.37 -6.55
CA ASN A 107 18.15 4.19 -6.38
C ASN A 107 17.51 2.86 -6.82
N GLU A 108 16.76 2.87 -7.94
CA GLU A 108 15.93 1.76 -8.42
C GLU A 108 16.66 0.87 -9.45
N ARG A 109 17.72 0.17 -9.00
CA ARG A 109 18.64 -0.55 -9.91
C ARG A 109 18.00 -1.73 -10.64
N GLU A 110 17.08 -2.45 -10.01
CA GLU A 110 16.55 -3.71 -10.54
C GLU A 110 15.34 -3.48 -11.46
N VAL A 111 14.60 -2.40 -11.23
CA VAL A 111 13.28 -2.18 -11.86
C VAL A 111 13.30 -1.12 -12.95
N TYR A 112 14.30 -0.23 -12.99
CA TYR A 112 14.30 0.92 -13.91
C TYR A 112 14.09 0.53 -15.38
N LYS A 113 14.80 -0.51 -15.88
CA LYS A 113 14.67 -0.95 -17.29
C LYS A 113 13.24 -1.36 -17.60
N ILE A 114 12.61 -2.08 -16.68
CA ILE A 114 11.30 -2.64 -16.97
C ILE A 114 10.21 -1.58 -16.79
N SER A 115 10.32 -0.70 -15.80
CA SER A 115 9.38 0.41 -15.63
C SER A 115 9.42 1.39 -16.80
N ILE A 116 10.62 1.83 -17.20
CA ILE A 116 10.79 2.69 -18.39
C ILE A 116 10.28 1.96 -19.62
N GLY A 117 10.66 0.70 -19.82
CA GLY A 117 10.18 -0.09 -20.95
C GLY A 117 8.66 -0.24 -20.99
N ALA A 118 8.02 -0.45 -19.84
CA ALA A 118 6.57 -0.56 -19.75
C ALA A 118 5.87 0.78 -20.07
N ALA A 119 6.40 1.90 -19.58
CA ALA A 119 5.89 3.23 -19.92
C ALA A 119 6.08 3.56 -21.41
N CYS A 120 7.23 3.23 -22.00
CA CYS A 120 7.51 3.41 -23.43
C CYS A 120 6.64 2.52 -24.34
N ASN A 121 6.12 1.41 -23.82
CA ASN A 121 5.27 0.48 -24.56
C ASN A 121 3.76 0.75 -24.37
N LEU A 122 3.38 1.88 -23.75
CA LEU A 122 1.98 2.28 -23.68
C LEU A 122 1.42 2.50 -25.09
N SER A 123 0.26 1.92 -25.37
CA SER A 123 -0.47 2.04 -26.63
C SER A 123 -1.12 3.42 -26.71
N TRP A 124 -0.32 4.43 -27.03
CA TRP A 124 -0.73 5.81 -27.24
C TRP A 124 0.03 6.38 -28.43
N PRO A 125 -0.53 7.35 -29.19
CA PRO A 125 0.23 7.99 -30.26
C PRO A 125 1.51 8.63 -29.72
N SER A 126 2.66 8.34 -30.35
CA SER A 126 3.98 8.75 -29.88
C SER A 126 4.17 10.27 -29.85
N ASP A 127 3.48 11.00 -30.73
CA ASP A 127 3.42 12.46 -30.78
C ASP A 127 2.51 13.05 -29.69
N ARG A 128 1.65 12.22 -29.07
CA ARG A 128 0.73 12.58 -27.99
C ARG A 128 1.14 12.02 -26.63
N LEU A 129 2.35 11.46 -26.54
CA LEU A 129 2.90 10.89 -25.30
C LEU A 129 4.23 11.57 -24.97
N VAL A 130 4.39 12.02 -23.74
CA VAL A 130 5.66 12.51 -23.20
C VAL A 130 6.01 11.68 -21.98
N ILE A 131 7.17 11.02 -21.98
CA ILE A 131 7.65 10.26 -20.82
C ILE A 131 8.70 11.09 -20.10
N GLN A 132 8.50 11.35 -18.83
CA GLN A 132 9.41 12.12 -18.00
C GLN A 132 9.92 11.23 -16.85
N VAL A 133 11.20 10.88 -16.93
CA VAL A 133 11.89 10.13 -15.87
C VAL A 133 12.54 11.13 -14.93
N LEU A 134 12.10 11.15 -13.68
CA LEU A 134 12.56 12.08 -12.64
C LEU A 134 13.47 11.31 -11.68
N ASP A 135 14.78 11.40 -11.87
CA ASP A 135 15.75 10.63 -11.10
C ASP A 135 16.40 11.44 -9.97
N ASP A 136 16.05 11.06 -8.75
CA ASP A 136 16.56 11.62 -7.50
C ASP A 136 17.68 10.76 -6.88
N SER A 137 18.16 9.73 -7.58
CA SER A 137 19.16 8.79 -7.08
C SER A 137 20.40 9.50 -6.55
N THR A 138 21.09 8.86 -5.61
CA THR A 138 22.36 9.36 -5.08
C THR A 138 23.54 8.64 -5.70
N ASP A 139 23.35 7.41 -6.16
CA ASP A 139 24.38 6.59 -6.78
C ASP A 139 24.61 7.04 -8.25
N PRO A 140 25.82 7.52 -8.60
CA PRO A 140 26.14 7.90 -9.98
C PRO A 140 26.03 6.76 -10.99
N VAL A 141 26.28 5.52 -10.57
CA VAL A 141 26.18 4.34 -11.45
C VAL A 141 24.73 4.10 -11.83
N ILE A 142 23.80 4.22 -10.87
CA ILE A 142 22.37 4.06 -11.14
C ILE A 142 21.89 5.18 -12.08
N LYS A 143 22.31 6.43 -11.86
CA LYS A 143 21.97 7.55 -12.77
C LYS A 143 22.41 7.29 -14.20
N ASP A 144 23.66 6.88 -14.39
CA ASP A 144 24.19 6.56 -15.72
C ASP A 144 23.42 5.41 -16.38
N MET A 145 23.05 4.39 -15.60
CA MET A 145 22.23 3.28 -16.08
C MET A 145 20.84 3.72 -16.55
N VAL A 146 20.15 4.57 -15.77
CA VAL A 146 18.83 5.12 -16.08
C VAL A 146 18.89 6.04 -17.30
N GLU A 147 19.88 6.93 -17.35
CA GLU A 147 20.10 7.85 -18.46
C GLU A 147 20.34 7.11 -19.78
N LYS A 148 21.22 6.08 -19.77
CA LYS A 148 21.47 5.23 -20.95
C LYS A 148 20.22 4.52 -21.45
N GLU A 149 19.38 4.05 -20.53
CA GLU A 149 18.10 3.43 -20.90
C GLU A 149 17.15 4.44 -21.53
N CYS A 150 17.07 5.66 -21.00
CA CYS A 150 16.27 6.74 -21.60
C CYS A 150 16.78 7.08 -23.00
N LEU A 151 18.09 7.24 -23.19
CA LEU A 151 18.70 7.49 -24.50
C LEU A 151 18.42 6.35 -25.50
N ARG A 152 18.41 5.09 -25.04
CA ARG A 152 18.07 3.93 -25.87
C ARG A 152 16.62 3.96 -26.37
N TRP A 153 15.68 4.47 -25.58
CA TRP A 153 14.30 4.63 -26.02
C TRP A 153 14.10 5.88 -26.88
N ALA A 154 14.81 6.96 -26.56
CA ALA A 154 14.83 8.17 -27.38
C ALA A 154 15.32 7.89 -28.80
N SER A 155 16.35 7.06 -28.97
CA SER A 155 16.85 6.67 -30.30
C SER A 155 15.87 5.81 -31.12
N LYS A 156 14.85 5.24 -30.49
CA LYS A 156 13.72 4.55 -31.15
C LYS A 156 12.58 5.50 -31.54
N GLY A 157 12.75 6.80 -31.33
CA GLY A 157 11.73 7.81 -31.65
C GLY A 157 10.66 7.99 -30.57
N ILE A 158 10.86 7.44 -29.37
CA ILE A 158 9.97 7.70 -28.23
C ILE A 158 10.33 9.05 -27.59
N ASN A 159 9.32 9.87 -27.30
CA ASN A 159 9.51 11.14 -26.61
C ASN A 159 9.72 10.91 -25.11
N ILE A 160 10.95 10.57 -24.72
CA ILE A 160 11.37 10.35 -23.34
C ILE A 160 12.42 11.37 -22.91
N ILE A 161 12.24 11.94 -21.73
CA ILE A 161 13.08 12.99 -21.18
C ILE A 161 13.55 12.56 -19.79
N TYR A 162 14.86 12.41 -19.65
CA TYR A 162 15.52 12.18 -18.38
C TYR A 162 15.80 13.52 -17.67
N GLN A 163 15.49 13.58 -16.38
CA GLN A 163 15.60 14.79 -15.58
C GLN A 163 16.18 14.46 -14.21
N ILE A 164 17.20 15.21 -13.82
CA ILE A 164 17.75 15.22 -12.47
C ILE A 164 17.52 16.59 -11.83
N ARG A 165 17.51 16.64 -10.51
CA ARG A 165 17.50 17.90 -9.75
C ARG A 165 18.64 17.94 -8.74
N GLU A 166 19.06 19.15 -8.41
CA GLU A 166 20.17 19.38 -7.48
C GLU A 166 19.74 19.21 -6.01
N THR A 167 18.52 19.63 -5.67
CA THR A 167 18.02 19.62 -4.28
C THR A 167 16.83 18.69 -4.13
N ARG A 168 16.90 17.76 -3.16
CA ARG A 168 15.85 16.77 -2.86
C ARG A 168 14.72 17.32 -1.97
N GLY A 169 14.41 18.61 -2.08
CA GLY A 169 13.34 19.24 -1.30
C GLY A 169 12.00 18.59 -1.61
N GLY A 170 11.27 18.15 -0.59
CA GLY A 170 9.94 17.54 -0.75
C GLY A 170 9.93 16.12 -1.34
N TYR A 171 11.08 15.43 -1.43
CA TYR A 171 11.18 14.03 -1.88
C TYR A 171 10.40 13.77 -3.18
N LYS A 172 9.67 12.66 -3.28
CA LYS A 172 8.87 12.26 -4.45
C LYS A 172 7.90 13.37 -4.90
N ALA A 173 7.16 13.98 -3.97
CA ALA A 173 6.20 15.04 -4.30
C ALA A 173 6.91 16.28 -4.86
N GLY A 174 8.09 16.62 -4.33
CA GLY A 174 8.92 17.69 -4.86
C GLY A 174 9.43 17.40 -6.26
N ALA A 175 9.87 16.17 -6.53
CA ALA A 175 10.34 15.76 -7.86
C ALA A 175 9.23 15.90 -8.91
N LEU A 176 8.04 15.38 -8.59
CA LEU A 176 6.85 15.49 -9.46
C LEU A 176 6.48 16.95 -9.72
N LYS A 177 6.46 17.78 -8.67
CA LYS A 177 6.15 19.22 -8.79
C LYS A 177 7.15 19.97 -9.66
N GLU A 178 8.45 19.73 -9.51
CA GLU A 178 9.48 20.33 -10.38
C GLU A 178 9.35 19.84 -11.83
N GLY A 179 9.03 18.56 -12.02
CA GLY A 179 8.75 17.97 -13.32
C GLY A 179 7.63 18.69 -14.08
N LEU A 180 6.57 19.08 -13.37
CA LEU A 180 5.43 19.81 -13.94
C LEU A 180 5.75 21.26 -14.35
N LYS A 181 6.84 21.86 -13.85
CA LYS A 181 7.21 23.24 -14.22
C LYS A 181 7.89 23.36 -15.58
N ARG A 182 8.32 22.24 -16.16
CA ARG A 182 9.08 22.21 -17.42
C ARG A 182 8.22 22.69 -18.59
N ASP A 183 8.82 23.44 -19.50
CA ASP A 183 8.06 24.09 -20.59
C ASP A 183 7.34 23.10 -21.50
N TYR A 184 7.97 21.95 -21.80
CA TYR A 184 7.37 20.89 -22.62
C TYR A 184 6.16 20.21 -21.96
N VAL A 185 5.97 20.35 -20.64
CA VAL A 185 4.82 19.78 -19.91
C VAL A 185 3.59 20.68 -20.00
N LYS A 186 3.76 21.99 -20.22
CA LYS A 186 2.67 22.97 -20.14
C LYS A 186 1.51 22.71 -21.11
N ASN A 187 1.78 22.01 -22.20
CA ASN A 187 0.78 21.64 -23.21
C ASN A 187 0.13 20.27 -22.94
N CYS A 188 0.60 19.51 -21.95
CA CYS A 188 0.02 18.22 -21.59
C CYS A 188 -1.31 18.44 -20.86
N GLU A 189 -2.37 17.81 -21.34
CA GLU A 189 -3.71 17.93 -20.76
C GLU A 189 -3.88 17.01 -19.55
N PHE A 190 -3.23 15.85 -19.58
CA PHE A 190 -3.30 14.87 -18.50
C PHE A 190 -1.91 14.43 -18.05
N VAL A 191 -1.83 14.04 -16.78
CA VAL A 191 -0.62 13.51 -16.16
C VAL A 191 -0.92 12.15 -15.56
N ALA A 192 -0.18 11.14 -16.00
CA ALA A 192 -0.12 9.83 -15.40
C ALA A 192 1.15 9.72 -14.55
N ILE A 193 0.99 9.36 -13.27
CA ILE A 193 2.12 9.15 -12.36
C ILE A 193 2.26 7.65 -12.15
N LEU A 194 3.44 7.11 -12.49
CA LEU A 194 3.76 5.70 -12.36
C LEU A 194 4.98 5.52 -11.46
N ASP A 195 4.86 4.70 -10.44
CA ASP A 195 5.99 4.40 -9.57
C ASP A 195 7.04 3.56 -10.32
N ALA A 196 8.30 3.62 -9.88
CA ALA A 196 9.42 2.97 -10.56
C ALA A 196 9.35 1.44 -10.57
N ASP A 197 8.50 0.83 -9.75
CA ASP A 197 8.23 -0.61 -9.72
C ASP A 197 6.96 -0.99 -10.52
N PHE A 198 6.22 -0.02 -11.06
CA PHE A 198 4.99 -0.28 -11.79
C PHE A 198 5.26 -0.68 -13.24
N ARG A 199 4.46 -1.66 -13.68
CA ARG A 199 4.44 -2.18 -15.04
C ARG A 199 3.01 -2.03 -15.58
N PRO A 200 2.64 -0.84 -16.09
CA PRO A 200 1.32 -0.68 -16.70
C PRO A 200 1.17 -1.64 -17.89
N GLU A 201 -0.05 -2.15 -18.09
CA GLU A 201 -0.41 -2.85 -19.33
C GLU A 201 -0.42 -1.84 -20.50
N PRO A 202 -0.10 -2.24 -21.73
CA PRO A 202 -0.06 -1.31 -22.87
C PRO A 202 -1.34 -0.49 -23.07
N ASP A 203 -2.50 -1.05 -22.77
CA ASP A 203 -3.81 -0.40 -22.89
C ASP A 203 -4.16 0.54 -21.73
N PHE A 204 -3.27 0.74 -20.75
CA PHE A 204 -3.54 1.50 -19.52
C PHE A 204 -4.13 2.89 -19.80
N LEU A 205 -3.48 3.70 -20.65
CA LEU A 205 -3.97 5.05 -20.98
C LEU A 205 -5.29 5.01 -21.76
N ARG A 206 -5.44 4.07 -22.69
CA ARG A 206 -6.69 3.88 -23.45
C ARG A 206 -7.87 3.53 -22.56
N ARG A 207 -7.64 2.91 -21.40
CA ARG A 207 -8.69 2.63 -20.41
C ARG A 207 -8.93 3.80 -19.46
N ALA A 208 -7.86 4.48 -19.02
CA ALA A 208 -7.93 5.50 -17.98
C ALA A 208 -8.38 6.87 -18.49
N ILE A 209 -7.80 7.36 -19.60
CA ILE A 209 -8.03 8.71 -20.13
C ILE A 209 -9.49 8.96 -20.54
N PRO A 210 -10.23 8.02 -21.15
CA PRO A 210 -11.62 8.30 -21.54
C PRO A 210 -12.53 8.69 -20.38
N PHE A 211 -12.28 8.18 -19.17
CA PHE A 211 -13.03 8.60 -17.99
C PHE A 211 -12.83 10.09 -17.68
N LEU A 212 -11.63 10.63 -17.89
CA LEU A 212 -11.35 12.05 -17.68
C LEU A 212 -11.92 12.91 -18.80
N VAL A 213 -11.81 12.46 -20.06
CA VAL A 213 -12.30 13.20 -21.23
C VAL A 213 -13.83 13.32 -21.24
N HIS A 214 -14.55 12.24 -20.94
CA HIS A 214 -16.01 12.23 -21.05
C HIS A 214 -16.76 12.72 -19.80
N ASN A 215 -16.04 13.01 -18.71
CA ASN A 215 -16.63 13.41 -17.43
C ASN A 215 -15.82 14.58 -16.84
N PRO A 216 -16.13 15.84 -17.20
CA PRO A 216 -15.35 17.02 -16.80
C PRO A 216 -15.31 17.26 -15.29
N GLU A 217 -16.23 16.69 -14.53
CA GLU A 217 -16.24 16.72 -13.07
C GLU A 217 -15.20 15.79 -12.39
N ILE A 218 -14.51 14.94 -13.16
CA ILE A 218 -13.50 14.00 -12.63
C ILE A 218 -12.10 14.59 -12.78
N ALA A 219 -11.41 14.75 -11.64
CA ALA A 219 -10.02 15.22 -11.62
C ALA A 219 -8.98 14.07 -11.55
N LEU A 220 -9.39 12.87 -11.15
CA LEU A 220 -8.47 11.75 -10.89
C LEU A 220 -9.11 10.41 -11.25
N VAL A 221 -8.34 9.58 -11.95
CA VAL A 221 -8.63 8.16 -12.17
C VAL A 221 -7.53 7.34 -11.51
N GLN A 222 -7.92 6.44 -10.60
CA GLN A 222 -6.98 5.55 -9.92
C GLN A 222 -7.21 4.11 -10.37
N ALA A 223 -6.17 3.50 -10.91
CA ALA A 223 -6.17 2.08 -11.24
C ALA A 223 -5.91 1.22 -10.00
N ARG A 224 -6.47 0.00 -10.01
CA ARG A 224 -6.26 -0.98 -8.95
C ARG A 224 -4.84 -1.53 -9.01
N TRP A 225 -4.16 -1.57 -7.87
CA TRP A 225 -2.86 -2.21 -7.74
C TRP A 225 -2.99 -3.73 -7.76
N ARG A 226 -2.12 -4.38 -8.53
CA ARG A 226 -1.95 -5.83 -8.55
C ARG A 226 -0.48 -6.14 -8.39
N PHE A 227 -0.17 -7.03 -7.46
CA PHE A 227 1.19 -7.48 -7.22
C PHE A 227 1.48 -8.70 -8.08
N GLY A 228 2.45 -8.58 -8.98
CA GLY A 228 3.03 -9.70 -9.72
C GLY A 228 4.37 -10.09 -9.11
N LYS A 229 4.78 -11.35 -9.27
CA LYS A 229 6.17 -11.72 -9.00
C LYS A 229 7.04 -11.17 -10.11
N LEU A 230 8.13 -10.49 -9.74
CA LEU A 230 9.17 -10.10 -10.68
C LEU A 230 9.84 -11.38 -11.20
N GLN A 231 9.45 -11.84 -12.39
CA GLN A 231 10.29 -12.77 -13.13
C GLN A 231 11.45 -11.94 -13.67
N ILE A 232 12.55 -11.96 -12.93
CA ILE A 232 13.85 -11.59 -13.48
C ILE A 232 14.14 -12.68 -14.51
N LEU A 233 13.97 -12.34 -15.78
CA LEU A 233 14.53 -13.15 -16.85
C LEU A 233 16.04 -12.97 -16.69
N ASP A 234 16.71 -14.00 -16.14
CA ASP A 234 18.16 -14.11 -16.24
C ASP A 234 18.48 -14.03 -17.73
N HIS A 235 19.10 -12.92 -18.13
CA HIS A 235 19.67 -12.78 -19.46
C HIS A 235 20.97 -13.58 -19.45
N ASP A 236 20.98 -14.70 -20.18
CA ASP A 236 22.19 -15.36 -20.69
C ASP A 236 23.07 -14.37 -21.49
#